data_AF-A0AA42YKZ6-F1
#
_entry.id   AF-A0AA42YKZ6-F1
#
_cell.length_a   1.000
_cell.length_b   1.000
_cell.length_c   1.000
_cell.angle_alpha   90.00
_cell.angle_beta   90.00
_cell.angle_gamma   90.00
#
_symmetry.space_group_name_H-M   'P 1'
#
loop_
_entity.id
_entity.type
_entity.pdbx_description
1 polymer ?
#
loop_
_entity_poly.entity_id
_entity_poly.type
_entity_poly.pdbx_seq_one_letter_code
_entity_poly.pdbx_strand_id
1 'polypeptide(L)' 'DKIEPLYEAAPQPKVIEILKLLPKTNCKECGQPTCMVFATQVAEGAKGPEDCPPLDDDGRNNLAEYLGQFRFDF' A
#
# COMPACT_ATOMS: atom_id res chain seq x y z
N ASP A 1 25.51 -7.79 22.34
CA ASP A 1 24.36 -8.06 21.45
C ASP A 1 24.84 -8.36 20.04
N LYS A 2 24.43 -9.50 19.47
CA LYS A 2 24.70 -9.85 18.07
C LYS A 2 23.40 -9.68 17.31
N ILE A 3 23.30 -8.62 16.51
CA ILE A 3 22.25 -8.53 15.50
C ILE A 3 22.73 -9.44 14.36
N GLU A 4 22.07 -10.57 14.15
CA GLU A 4 22.29 -11.36 12.94
C GLU A 4 21.65 -10.61 11.76
N PRO A 5 22.44 -10.22 10.74
CA PRO A 5 21.87 -9.60 9.56
C PRO A 5 21.05 -10.63 8.79
N LEU A 6 19.78 -10.31 8.53
CA LEU A 6 19.00 -10.99 7.52
C LEU A 6 19.59 -10.64 6.15
N TYR A 7 20.33 -11.57 5.56
CA TYR A 7 20.92 -11.42 4.23
C TYR A 7 19.85 -11.38 3.12
N GLU A 8 18.64 -11.84 3.41
CA GLU A 8 17.49 -11.76 2.51
C GLU A 8 16.57 -10.63 2.94
N ALA A 9 16.42 -9.63 2.08
CA ALA A 9 15.50 -8.53 2.31
C ALA A 9 14.06 -9.05 2.30
N ALA A 10 13.27 -8.67 3.31
CA ALA A 10 11.85 -8.98 3.33
C ALA A 10 11.18 -8.40 2.06
N PRO A 11 10.28 -9.17 1.40
CA PRO A 11 9.57 -8.68 0.23
C PRO A 11 8.74 -7.44 0.62
N GLN A 12 8.75 -6.43 -0.25
CA GLN A 12 7.99 -5.20 -0.08
C GLN A 12 6.77 -5.18 -1.02
N PRO A 13 5.67 -4.52 -0.63
CA PRO A 13 4.55 -4.28 -1.53
C PRO A 13 5.00 -3.56 -2.79
N LYS A 14 4.51 -4.00 -3.95
CA LYS A 14 4.83 -3.38 -5.23
C LYS A 14 3.81 -2.28 -5.51
N VAL A 15 4.28 -1.04 -5.68
CA VAL A 15 3.44 0.13 -6.00
C VAL A 15 2.50 -0.13 -7.18
N ILE A 16 2.97 -0.81 -8.22
CA ILE A 16 2.16 -1.13 -9.40
C ILE A 16 1.02 -2.11 -9.08
N GLU A 17 1.23 -3.07 -8.17
CA GLU A 17 0.16 -3.98 -7.76
C GLU A 17 -0.88 -3.25 -6.90
N ILE A 18 -0.44 -2.36 -6.00
CA ILE A 18 -1.35 -1.50 -5.24
C ILE A 18 -2.16 -0.63 -6.20
N LEU A 19 -1.50 0.04 -7.15
CA LEU A 19 -2.17 0.91 -8.11
C LEU A 19 -3.23 0.16 -8.93
N LYS A 20 -3.03 -1.13 -9.24
CA LYS A 20 -4.02 -1.95 -9.94
C LYS A 20 -5.30 -2.16 -9.15
N LEU A 21 -5.22 -2.18 -7.81
CA LEU A 21 -6.34 -2.36 -6.90
C LEU A 21 -7.09 -1.05 -6.61
N LEU A 22 -6.58 0.10 -7.06
CA LEU A 22 -7.23 1.40 -6.88
C LEU A 22 -8.21 1.72 -8.03
N PRO A 23 -9.18 2.63 -7.80
CA PRO A 23 -10.06 3.14 -8.85
C PRO A 23 -9.36 3.97 -9.94
N LYS A 24 -8.11 4.42 -9.71
CA LYS A 24 -7.27 5.21 -10.65
C LYS A 24 -7.91 6.51 -11.17
N THR A 25 -8.83 7.10 -10.40
CA THR A 25 -9.54 8.33 -10.79
C THR A 25 -8.69 9.60 -10.67
N ASN A 26 -7.59 9.58 -9.91
CA ASN A 26 -6.81 10.75 -9.51
C ASN A 26 -7.68 11.87 -8.89
N CYS A 27 -8.72 11.50 -8.12
CA CYS A 27 -9.69 12.46 -7.57
C CYS A 27 -9.12 13.45 -6.55
N LYS A 28 -7.98 13.12 -5.92
CA LYS A 28 -7.32 13.89 -4.85
C LYS A 28 -8.10 13.99 -3.53
N GLU A 29 -9.18 13.23 -3.37
CA GLU A 29 -9.99 13.21 -2.14
C GLU A 29 -9.20 12.68 -0.92
N CYS A 30 -8.18 11.85 -1.15
CA CYS A 30 -7.24 11.37 -0.13
C CYS A 30 -6.08 12.34 0.17
N GLY A 31 -6.09 13.54 -0.43
CA GLY A 31 -5.05 14.56 -0.29
C GLY A 31 -3.79 14.33 -1.14
N GLN A 32 -3.74 13.27 -1.96
CA GLN A 32 -2.59 12.97 -2.82
C GLN A 32 -2.81 13.49 -4.25
N PRO A 33 -1.76 13.98 -4.94
CA PRO A 33 -1.89 14.57 -6.27
C PRO A 33 -2.27 13.55 -7.36
N THR A 34 -1.94 12.27 -7.18
CA THR A 34 -2.28 11.16 -8.08
C THR A 34 -2.49 9.87 -7.29
N CYS A 35 -3.20 8.89 -7.88
CA CYS A 35 -3.33 7.55 -7.32
C CYS A 35 -1.99 6.82 -7.23
N MET A 36 -1.01 7.16 -8.09
CA MET A 36 0.35 6.63 -7.99
C MET A 36 1.03 7.06 -6.70
N VAL A 37 0.91 8.35 -6.32
CA VAL A 37 1.49 8.84 -5.07
C VAL A 37 0.82 8.21 -3.85
N PHE A 38 -0.51 8.03 -3.90
CA PHE A 38 -1.22 7.25 -2.89
C PHE A 38 -0.69 5.81 -2.80
N ALA A 39 -0.52 5.12 -3.93
CA ALA A 39 -0.01 3.74 -3.97
C ALA A 39 1.42 3.64 -3.40
N THR A 40 2.28 4.62 -3.64
CA THR A 40 3.62 4.68 -3.03
C THR A 40 3.53 4.79 -1.51
N GLN A 41 2.70 5.70 -0.98
CA GLN A 41 2.53 5.85 0.48
C GLN A 41 1.95 4.60 1.13
N VAL A 42 1.09 3.87 0.44
CA VAL A 42 0.59 2.57 0.92
C VAL A 42 1.71 1.52 0.93
N ALA A 43 2.57 1.47 -0.09
CA ALA A 43 3.71 0.56 -0.12
C ALA A 43 4.71 0.84 1.01
N GLU A 44 4.84 2.10 1.42
CA GLU A 44 5.67 2.56 2.53
C GLU A 44 5.00 2.40 3.91
N GLY A 45 3.73 1.96 3.96
CA GLY A 45 2.97 1.84 5.20
C GLY A 45 2.48 3.17 5.80
N ALA A 46 2.64 4.29 5.08
CA ALA A 46 2.18 5.62 5.51
C ALA A 46 0.66 5.83 5.33
N LYS A 47 0.01 5.01 4.50
CA LYS A 47 -1.45 4.98 4.27
C LYS A 47 -1.96 3.55 4.15
N GLY A 48 -3.24 3.36 4.42
CA GLY A 48 -3.93 2.09 4.28
C GLY A 48 -5.14 2.15 3.32
N PRO A 49 -5.87 1.04 3.15
CA PRO A 49 -7.06 0.97 2.31
C PRO A 49 -8.13 2.02 2.65
N GLU A 50 -8.31 2.29 3.94
CA GLU A 50 -9.31 3.26 4.45
C GLU A 50 -8.99 4.72 4.09
N ASP A 51 -7.76 5.00 3.65
CA ASP A 51 -7.34 6.35 3.27
C ASP A 51 -7.76 6.75 1.84
N CYS A 52 -8.44 5.87 1.10
CA CYS A 52 -8.94 6.14 -0.25
C CYS A 52 -10.48 6.24 -0.24
N PRO A 53 -11.06 7.47 -0.12
CA PRO A 53 -12.52 7.64 -0.09
C PRO A 53 -13.30 7.00 -1.25
N PRO A 54 -12.82 7.02 -2.52
CA PRO A 54 -13.57 6.42 -3.63
C PRO A 54 -13.35 4.90 -3.76
N LEU A 55 -12.53 4.28 -2.92
CA LEU A 55 -12.37 2.82 -2.91
C LEU A 55 -13.66 2.21 -2.33
N ASP A 56 -14.18 1.17 -2.96
CA ASP A 56 -15.37 0.45 -2.47
C ASP A 56 -14.97 -0.65 -1.46
N ASP A 57 -15.96 -1.36 -0.91
CA ASP A 57 -15.72 -2.41 0.09
C ASP A 57 -14.86 -3.55 -0.47
N ASP A 58 -15.13 -3.97 -1.70
CA ASP A 58 -14.36 -5.03 -2.36
C ASP A 58 -12.91 -4.58 -2.62
N GLY A 59 -12.69 -3.35 -3.09
CA GLY A 59 -11.37 -2.76 -3.26
C GLY A 59 -10.60 -2.62 -1.94
N ARG A 60 -11.28 -2.24 -0.86
CA ARG A 60 -10.69 -2.18 0.49
C ARG A 60 -10.21 -3.56 0.93
N ASN A 61 -11.07 -4.58 0.80
CA ASN A 61 -10.76 -5.95 1.18
C ASN A 61 -9.60 -6.52 0.36
N ASN A 62 -9.63 -6.35 -0.97
CA ASN A 62 -8.57 -6.83 -1.85
C ASN A 62 -7.21 -6.17 -1.55
N LEU A 63 -7.21 -4.86 -1.26
CA LEU A 63 -6.00 -4.15 -0.90
C LEU A 63 -5.50 -4.58 0.48
N ALA A 64 -6.38 -4.75 1.47
CA ALA A 64 -6.02 -5.25 2.79
C ALA A 64 -5.41 -6.66 2.72
N GLU A 65 -6.01 -7.57 1.96
CA GLU A 65 -5.51 -8.93 1.76
C GLU A 65 -4.14 -8.94 1.08
N TYR A 66 -3.95 -8.11 0.05
CA TYR A 66 -2.66 -7.96 -0.60
C TYR A 66 -1.59 -7.46 0.38
N LEU A 67 -1.89 -6.41 1.14
CA LEU A 67 -0.95 -5.82 2.10
C LEU A 67 -0.63 -6.78 3.26
N GLY A 68 -1.58 -7.62 3.67
CA GLY A 68 -1.40 -8.63 4.71
C GLY A 68 -0.32 -9.69 4.40
N GLN A 69 0.15 -9.77 3.15
CA GLN A 69 1.25 -10.66 2.74
C GLN A 69 2.63 -10.12 3.14
N PHE A 70 2.72 -8.84 3.47
CA PHE A 70 3.98 -8.15 3.72
C PHE A 70 4.13 -7.82 5.20
N ARG A 71 5.38 -7.88 5.69
CA ARG A 71 5.72 -7.46 7.05
C ARG A 71 6.22 -6.02 7.02
N PHE A 72 5.45 -5.12 7.62
CA PHE A 72 5.90 -3.78 7.95
C PHE A 72 6.67 -3.86 9.28
N ASP A 73 7.87 -4.43 9.22
CA ASP A 73 8.78 -4.43 10.37
C ASP A 73 9.38 -3.02 10.48
N PHE A 74 9.01 -2.28 11.54
CA PHE A 74 9.59 -0.98 11.91
C PHE A 74 10.76 -1.16 12.87
#